data_AF-A0A3B1DKV4-F1
#
_entry.id   AF-A0A3B1DKV4-F1
#
_cell.length_a   1.000
_cell.length_b   1.000
_cell.length_c   1.000
_cell.angle_alpha   90.00
_cell.angle_beta   90.00
_cell.angle_gamma   90.00
#
_symmetry.space_group_name_H-M   'P 1'
#
loop_
_entity.id
_entity.type
_entity.pdbx_description
1 polymer ?
#
loop_
_entity_poly.entity_id
_entity_poly.type
_entity_poly.pdbx_seq_one_letter_code
_entity_poly.pdbx_strand_id
1 'polypeptide(L)'
;MFNDPSRFIEEKLQKKCLSINTIRDGIMAALLLSLQKTVNEKEEPSAYEAWCKKKSSEIRARADEAFAAIDAPSEYPSLKQLKEVTASLKISYNLEQLPETQKTDFEKRCRALFEKFEDDL
;
A
#
# COMPACT_ATOMS: atom_id res chain seq x y z
N MET A 1 10.54 6.61 3.56
CA MET A 1 9.59 6.95 2.48
C MET A 1 9.88 6.02 1.31
N PHE A 2 8.88 5.59 0.54
CA PHE A 2 9.07 4.58 -0.50
C PHE A 2 9.79 5.19 -1.71
N ASN A 3 11.12 5.12 -1.73
CA ASN A 3 11.92 5.58 -2.87
C ASN A 3 11.80 4.60 -4.05
N ASP A 4 11.65 3.31 -3.74
CA ASP A 4 11.36 2.25 -4.70
C ASP A 4 10.27 1.33 -4.11
N PRO A 5 8.99 1.63 -4.36
CA PRO A 5 7.89 0.84 -3.82
C PRO A 5 7.83 -0.58 -4.41
N SER A 6 8.32 -0.79 -5.64
CA SER A 6 8.35 -2.11 -6.28
C SER A 6 9.31 -3.04 -5.54
N ARG A 7 10.57 -2.61 -5.40
CA ARG A 7 11.59 -3.37 -4.67
C ARG A 7 11.19 -3.60 -3.22
N PHE A 8 10.59 -2.60 -2.56
CA PHE A 8 10.09 -2.78 -1.20
C PHE A 8 9.12 -3.95 -1.09
N ILE A 9 8.11 -4.03 -1.98
CA ILE A 9 7.13 -5.12 -1.98
C ILE A 9 7.82 -6.45 -2.28
N GLU A 10 8.68 -6.51 -3.28
CA GLU A 10 9.41 -7.73 -3.65
C GLU A 10 10.22 -8.27 -2.46
N GLU A 11 10.98 -7.40 -1.79
CA GLU A 11 11.75 -7.76 -0.58
C GLU A 11 10.84 -8.25 0.56
N LYS A 12 9.63 -7.68 0.73
CA LYS A 12 8.71 -8.14 1.79
C LYS A 12 8.05 -9.47 1.45
N LEU A 13 7.63 -9.67 0.20
CA LEU A 13 6.97 -10.90 -0.22
C LEU A 13 7.90 -12.13 -0.19
N GLN A 14 9.21 -11.92 -0.27
CA GLN A 14 10.22 -12.97 -0.08
C GLN A 14 10.33 -13.47 1.38
N LYS A 15 9.86 -12.69 2.36
CA LYS A 15 9.91 -13.10 3.77
C LYS A 15 8.90 -14.21 4.06
N LYS A 16 9.17 -15.02 5.09
CA LYS A 16 8.24 -16.06 5.55
C LYS A 16 6.99 -15.46 6.18
N CYS A 17 7.20 -14.56 7.15
CA CYS A 17 6.14 -13.85 7.87
C CYS A 17 6.45 -12.34 7.91
N LEU A 18 5.43 -11.52 8.11
CA LEU A 18 5.47 -10.07 8.19
C LEU A 18 4.65 -9.58 9.39
N SER A 19 5.19 -8.61 10.12
CA SER A 19 4.44 -7.88 11.14
C SER A 19 3.34 -7.03 10.51
N ILE A 20 2.29 -6.73 11.28
CA ILE A 20 1.16 -5.93 10.78
C ILE A 20 1.58 -4.56 10.25
N ASN A 21 2.57 -3.91 10.89
CA ASN A 21 3.14 -2.65 10.43
C ASN A 21 3.81 -2.78 9.06
N THR A 22 4.50 -3.90 8.82
CA THR A 22 5.14 -4.15 7.53
C THR A 22 4.09 -4.40 6.44
N ILE A 23 2.98 -5.07 6.78
CA ILE A 23 1.86 -5.28 5.87
C ILE A 23 1.19 -3.94 5.54
N ARG A 24 0.94 -3.09 6.55
CA ARG A 24 0.40 -1.74 6.36
C ARG A 24 1.26 -0.94 5.38
N ASP A 25 2.57 -0.91 5.61
CA ASP A 25 3.49 -0.19 4.73
C ASP A 25 3.52 -0.83 3.32
N GLY A 26 3.42 -2.15 3.22
CA GLY A 26 3.30 -2.87 1.94
C GLY A 26 2.03 -2.52 1.16
N ILE A 27 0.90 -2.34 1.84
CA ILE A 27 -0.36 -1.92 1.22
C ILE A 27 -0.25 -0.49 0.68
N MET A 28 0.39 0.40 1.43
CA MET A 28 0.65 1.77 0.96
C MET A 28 1.56 1.77 -0.27
N ALA A 29 2.61 0.93 -0.29
CA ALA A 29 3.48 0.78 -1.45
C ALA A 29 2.73 0.17 -2.66
N ALA A 30 1.88 -0.83 -2.43
CA ALA A 30 1.07 -1.44 -3.48
C ALA A 30 0.11 -0.42 -4.10
N LEU A 31 -0.53 0.40 -3.25
CA LEU A 31 -1.42 1.47 -3.68
C LEU A 31 -0.68 2.53 -4.49
N LEU A 32 0.50 2.95 -4.02
CA LEU A 32 1.35 3.90 -4.73
C LEU A 32 1.64 3.41 -6.15
N LEU A 33 2.07 2.15 -6.31
CA LEU A 33 2.35 1.57 -7.63
C LEU A 33 1.11 1.51 -8.53
N SER A 34 -0.05 1.16 -7.99
CA SER A 34 -1.28 1.13 -8.78
C SER A 34 -1.76 2.51 -9.21
N LEU A 35 -1.36 3.57 -8.51
CA LEU A 35 -1.65 4.96 -8.88
C LEU A 35 -0.64 5.58 -9.84
N GLN A 36 0.44 4.85 -10.19
CA GLN A 36 1.44 5.33 -11.12
C GLN A 36 0.84 5.40 -12.53
N LYS A 37 0.57 6.63 -13.00
CA LYS A 37 -0.07 6.86 -14.31
C LYS A 37 0.92 7.11 -15.44
N THR A 38 2.00 7.85 -15.19
CA THR A 38 2.79 8.46 -16.27
C THR A 38 4.26 8.72 -15.94
N VAL A 39 4.67 8.74 -14.67
CA VAL A 39 6.05 9.06 -14.31
C VAL A 39 6.88 7.78 -14.44
N ASN A 40 7.71 7.73 -15.47
CA ASN A 40 8.61 6.61 -15.72
C ASN A 40 9.93 6.85 -14.97
N GLU A 41 10.21 6.01 -13.98
CA GLU A 41 11.42 6.06 -13.17
C GLU A 41 12.71 6.07 -14.01
N LYS A 42 12.71 5.37 -15.15
CA LYS A 42 13.89 5.26 -16.04
C LYS A 42 14.15 6.53 -16.85
N GLU A 43 13.09 7.26 -17.18
CA GLU A 43 13.17 8.46 -18.02
C GLU A 43 13.35 9.72 -17.17
N GLU A 44 12.67 9.79 -16.01
CA GLU A 44 12.70 10.95 -15.12
C GLU A 44 12.81 10.54 -13.63
N PRO A 45 13.98 10.04 -13.19
CA PRO A 45 14.16 9.48 -11.84
C PRO A 45 13.86 10.48 -10.72
N SER A 46 14.30 11.74 -10.86
CA SER A 46 14.05 12.78 -9.84
C SER A 46 12.57 13.17 -9.75
N ALA A 47 11.86 13.19 -10.88
CA ALA A 47 10.42 13.45 -10.90
C ALA A 47 9.64 12.29 -10.28
N TYR A 48 10.09 11.06 -10.54
CA TYR A 48 9.53 9.85 -9.92
C TYR A 48 9.70 9.87 -8.40
N GLU A 49 10.91 10.15 -7.90
CA GLU A 49 11.17 10.24 -6.47
C GLU A 49 10.30 11.32 -5.79
N ALA A 50 10.22 12.52 -6.39
CA ALA A 50 9.39 13.60 -5.89
C ALA A 50 7.90 13.22 -5.86
N TRP A 51 7.43 12.53 -6.90
CA TRP A 51 6.06 12.01 -6.97
C TRP A 51 5.80 10.94 -5.90
N CYS A 52 6.69 9.97 -5.74
CA CYS A 52 6.61 8.92 -4.72
C CYS A 52 6.55 9.54 -3.32
N LYS A 53 7.41 10.51 -3.03
CA LYS A 53 7.41 11.27 -1.77
C LYS A 53 6.08 11.99 -1.54
N LYS A 54 5.60 12.76 -2.51
CA LYS A 54 4.32 13.46 -2.38
C LYS A 54 3.16 12.49 -2.17
N LYS A 55 3.06 11.46 -3.01
CA LYS A 55 1.93 10.53 -3.00
C LYS A 55 1.93 9.61 -1.78
N SER A 56 3.08 9.13 -1.34
CA SER A 56 3.16 8.34 -0.11
C SER A 56 2.72 9.15 1.13
N SER A 57 3.02 10.45 1.17
CA SER A 57 2.50 11.33 2.23
C SER A 57 0.98 11.47 2.17
N GLU A 58 0.42 11.67 0.97
CA GLU A 58 -1.04 11.75 0.79
C GLU A 58 -1.73 10.45 1.20
N ILE A 59 -1.19 9.30 0.76
CA ILE A 59 -1.70 7.98 1.11
C ILE A 59 -1.67 7.77 2.63
N ARG A 60 -0.59 8.15 3.30
CA ARG A 60 -0.47 8.00 4.75
C ARG A 60 -1.51 8.83 5.49
N ALA A 61 -1.70 10.10 5.10
CA ALA A 61 -2.73 10.95 5.68
C ALA A 61 -4.14 10.34 5.49
N ARG A 62 -4.44 9.81 4.30
CA ARG A 62 -5.72 9.12 4.05
C ARG A 62 -5.87 7.83 4.83
N ALA A 63 -4.79 7.08 5.05
CA ALA A 63 -4.83 5.90 5.89
C ALA A 63 -5.10 6.27 7.35
N ASP A 64 -4.46 7.34 7.86
CA ASP A 64 -4.67 7.84 9.22
C ASP A 64 -6.13 8.31 9.41
N GLU A 65 -6.71 9.00 8.43
CA GLU A 65 -8.14 9.34 8.40
C GLU A 65 -9.04 8.10 8.44
N ALA A 66 -8.70 7.06 7.65
CA ALA A 66 -9.46 5.82 7.60
C ALA A 66 -9.36 5.01 8.90
N PHE A 67 -8.18 4.97 9.54
CA PHE A 67 -8.00 4.37 10.86
C PHE A 67 -8.84 5.08 11.92
N ALA A 68 -8.83 6.42 11.92
CA ALA A 68 -9.64 7.22 12.84
C ALA A 68 -11.14 7.00 12.63
N ALA A 69 -11.59 6.85 11.38
CA ALA A 69 -13.01 6.63 11.06
C ALA A 69 -13.57 5.30 11.61
N ILE A 70 -12.71 4.30 11.85
CA ILE A 70 -13.08 3.00 12.39
C ILE A 70 -12.63 2.80 13.85
N ASP A 71 -12.18 3.87 14.51
CA ASP A 71 -11.63 3.85 15.88
C ASP A 71 -10.54 2.78 16.08
N ALA A 72 -9.62 2.67 15.11
CA ALA A 72 -8.53 1.71 15.12
C ALA A 72 -7.16 2.40 15.29
N PRO A 73 -6.21 1.76 16.00
CA PRO A 73 -4.85 2.29 16.12
C PRO A 73 -4.09 2.15 14.80
N SER A 74 -3.38 3.20 14.38
CA SER A 74 -2.58 3.16 13.14
C SER A 74 -1.27 2.36 13.29
N GLU A 75 -0.68 2.30 14.49
CA GLU A 75 0.60 1.61 14.74
C GLU A 75 0.48 0.10 14.98
N TYR A 76 -0.65 -0.40 15.49
CA TYR A 76 -0.83 -1.84 15.74
C TYR A 76 -2.29 -2.24 15.50
N PRO A 77 -2.81 -2.05 14.28
CA PRO A 77 -4.16 -2.52 13.97
C PRO A 77 -4.21 -4.04 14.00
N SER A 78 -5.40 -4.61 14.17
CA SER A 78 -5.64 -6.01 13.83
C SER A 78 -5.63 -6.22 12.32
N LEU A 79 -5.43 -7.45 11.85
CA LEU A 79 -5.55 -7.79 10.43
C LEU A 79 -6.92 -7.40 9.86
N LYS A 80 -7.99 -7.56 10.64
CA LYS A 80 -9.34 -7.17 10.25
C LYS A 80 -9.45 -5.65 10.02
N GLN A 81 -8.98 -4.85 10.98
CA GLN A 81 -8.97 -3.38 10.85
C GLN A 81 -8.12 -2.93 9.66
N LEU A 82 -6.98 -3.57 9.41
CA LEU A 82 -6.14 -3.23 8.26
C LEU A 82 -6.83 -3.56 6.92
N LYS A 83 -7.58 -4.67 6.84
CA LYS A 83 -8.40 -5.00 5.66
C LYS A 83 -9.51 -3.97 5.43
N GLU A 84 -10.16 -3.50 6.49
CA GLU A 84 -11.18 -2.45 6.42
C GLU A 84 -10.59 -1.12 5.93
N VAL A 85 -9.44 -0.70 6.47
CA VAL A 85 -8.72 0.48 5.98
C VAL A 85 -8.31 0.33 4.52
N THR A 86 -7.85 -0.86 4.12
CA THR A 86 -7.50 -1.15 2.72
C THR A 86 -8.71 -0.97 1.80
N ALA A 87 -9.88 -1.45 2.21
CA ALA A 87 -11.12 -1.25 1.46
C ALA A 87 -11.51 0.24 1.38
N SER A 88 -11.37 0.98 2.48
CA SER A 88 -11.61 2.43 2.49
C SER A 88 -10.68 3.16 1.51
N LEU A 89 -9.38 2.84 1.53
CA LEU A 89 -8.41 3.40 0.60
C LEU A 89 -8.75 3.07 -0.86
N LYS A 90 -9.24 1.84 -1.14
CA LYS A 90 -9.70 1.46 -2.48
C LYS A 90 -10.76 2.41 -3.02
N ILE A 91 -11.72 2.75 -2.17
CA ILE A 91 -12.81 3.67 -2.49
C ILE A 91 -12.27 5.10 -2.63
N SER A 92 -11.50 5.60 -1.66
CA SER A 92 -10.99 6.98 -1.66
C SER A 92 -10.14 7.32 -2.89
N TYR A 93 -9.42 6.33 -3.43
CA TYR A 93 -8.59 6.49 -4.62
C TYR A 93 -9.27 6.05 -5.92
N ASN A 94 -10.56 5.70 -5.88
CA ASN A 94 -11.34 5.25 -7.03
C ASN A 94 -10.64 4.12 -7.81
N LEU A 95 -10.09 3.12 -7.12
CA LEU A 95 -9.36 2.03 -7.78
C LEU A 95 -10.20 1.29 -8.82
N GLU A 96 -11.52 1.20 -8.60
CA GLU A 96 -12.45 0.58 -9.55
C GLU A 96 -12.48 1.27 -10.93
N GLN A 97 -12.02 2.52 -11.04
CA GLN A 97 -11.94 3.28 -12.29
C GLN A 97 -10.57 3.18 -12.98
N LEU A 98 -9.57 2.54 -12.37
CA LEU A 98 -8.27 2.34 -12.99
C LEU A 98 -8.33 1.31 -14.13
N PRO A 99 -7.28 1.17 -14.95
CA PRO A 99 -7.12 0.02 -15.83
C PRO A 99 -7.18 -1.30 -15.06
N GLU A 100 -7.74 -2.34 -15.68
CA GLU A 100 -7.95 -3.65 -15.04
C GLU A 100 -6.65 -4.28 -14.54
N THR A 101 -5.55 -4.07 -15.26
CA THR A 101 -4.21 -4.52 -14.86
C THR A 101 -3.78 -3.92 -13.53
N GLN A 102 -3.96 -2.61 -13.34
CA GLN A 102 -3.57 -1.91 -12.11
C GLN A 102 -4.41 -2.34 -10.90
N LYS A 103 -5.71 -2.60 -11.11
CA LYS A 103 -6.61 -3.16 -10.08
C LYS A 103 -6.16 -4.55 -9.67
N THR A 104 -6.00 -5.43 -10.65
CA THR A 104 -5.65 -6.83 -10.43
C THR A 104 -4.31 -6.95 -9.72
N ASP A 105 -3.33 -6.14 -10.10
CA ASP A 105 -2.00 -6.14 -9.48
C ASP A 105 -2.04 -5.62 -8.04
N PHE A 106 -2.83 -4.57 -7.76
CA PHE A 106 -3.07 -4.11 -6.40
C PHE A 106 -3.62 -5.25 -5.53
N GLU A 107 -4.70 -5.89 -5.99
CA GLU A 107 -5.40 -6.93 -5.25
C GLU A 107 -4.52 -8.15 -5.01
N LYS A 108 -3.77 -8.58 -6.03
CA LYS A 108 -2.80 -9.68 -5.90
C LYS A 108 -1.73 -9.36 -4.86
N ARG A 109 -1.17 -8.14 -4.89
CA ARG A 109 -0.14 -7.71 -3.93
C ARG A 109 -0.69 -7.64 -2.50
N CYS A 110 -1.87 -7.03 -2.31
CA CYS A 110 -2.53 -6.98 -1.01
C CYS A 110 -2.83 -8.37 -0.46
N ARG A 111 -3.37 -9.27 -1.30
CA ARG A 111 -3.63 -10.65 -0.91
C ARG A 111 -2.35 -11.35 -0.45
N ALA A 112 -1.28 -11.27 -1.26
CA ALA A 112 0.00 -11.88 -0.91
C ALA A 112 0.59 -11.30 0.38
N LEU A 113 0.45 -9.99 0.63
CA LEU A 113 0.88 -9.38 1.89
C LEU A 113 0.07 -9.87 3.09
N PHE A 114 -1.25 -9.99 2.96
CA PHE A 114 -2.10 -10.51 4.02
C PHE A 114 -1.82 -11.98 4.34
N GLU A 115 -1.53 -12.80 3.33
CA GLU A 115 -1.14 -14.21 3.50
C GLU A 115 0.20 -14.38 4.25
N LYS A 116 1.02 -13.32 4.29
CA LYS A 116 2.29 -13.29 5.03
C LYS A 116 2.13 -12.82 6.47
N PHE A 117 0.92 -12.49 6.93
CA PHE A 117 0.73 -12.04 8.30
C PHE A 117 1.17 -13.11 9.30
N GLU A 118 2.02 -12.69 10.22
CA GLU A 118 2.38 -13.47 11.40
C GLU A 118 1.19 -13.43 12.38
N ASP A 119 0.14 -14.17 12.07
CA ASP A 119 -0.91 -14.49 13.04
C ASP A 119 -0.36 -15.67 13.86
N ASP A 120 0.08 -15.37 15.08
CA ASP A 120 0.66 -16.25 16.11
C ASP A 120 0.91 -17.72 15.70
N LEU A 121 2.17 -18.05 15.43
CA LEU A 121 2.72 -19.40 15.63
C LEU A 121 2.77 -19.73 17.12
#